data_AF-A0AAW5KJZ6-F1
#
_entry.id   AF-A0AAW5KJZ6-F1
#
_cell.length_a   1.000
_cell.length_b   1.000
_cell.length_c   1.000
_cell.angle_alpha   90.00
_cell.angle_beta   90.00
_cell.angle_gamma   90.00
#
_symmetry.space_group_name_H-M   'P 1'
#
loop_
_entity.id
_entity.type
_entity.pdbx_description
1 polymer ?
#
loop_
_entity_poly.entity_id
_entity_poly.type
_entity_poly.pdbx_seq_one_letter_code
_entity_poly.pdbx_strand_id
1 'polypeptide(L)'
;MQRVYWIRHAESDHSVHNDALRPLTARGLEGRHRVEGYLAGRAVGAVLSSPYRRAYDTVQPFAASRGLQVLCDDRFRERRVAGEREWIEDFFDFSPASGLTFPTTCQGESPSPRWRSGWWPGCKTPWPPTPGRIW
;
A
#
# COMPACT_ATOMS: atom_id res chain seq x y z
N MET A 1 -0.03 0.00 25.81
CA MET A 1 0.92 0.55 24.82
C MET A 1 0.57 -0.03 23.45
N GLN A 2 0.38 0.82 22.43
CA GLN A 2 0.08 0.36 21.07
C GLN A 2 1.37 0.37 20.24
N ARG A 3 1.56 -0.65 19.38
CA ARG A 3 2.74 -0.77 18.51
C ARG A 3 2.28 -0.87 17.05
N VAL A 4 2.88 -0.05 16.20
CA VAL A 4 2.60 0.00 14.75
C VAL A 4 3.87 -0.39 14.00
N TYR A 5 3.73 -1.27 13.02
CA TYR A 5 4.82 -1.74 12.17
C TYR A 5 4.61 -1.23 10.75
N TRP A 6 5.54 -0.42 10.26
CA TRP A 6 5.54 0.04 8.87
C TRP A 6 6.39 -0.89 8.02
N ILE A 7 5.80 -1.45 6.97
CA ILE A 7 6.43 -2.44 6.10
C ILE A 7 6.33 -1.92 4.67
N ARG A 8 7.47 -1.87 3.96
CA ARG A 8 7.47 -1.62 2.52
C ARG A 8 7.18 -2.91 1.77
N HIS A 9 6.55 -2.80 0.60
CA HIS A 9 6.32 -3.96 -0.25
C HIS A 9 7.65 -4.63 -0.64
N ALA A 10 7.61 -5.95 -0.85
CA ALA A 10 8.75 -6.69 -1.38
C ALA A 10 9.04 -6.30 -2.84
N GLU A 11 10.13 -6.83 -3.40
CA GLU A 11 10.58 -6.51 -4.77
C GLU A 11 9.46 -6.72 -5.80
N SER A 12 9.14 -5.67 -6.55
CA SER A 12 8.04 -5.64 -7.53
C SER A 12 8.55 -5.75 -8.96
N ASP A 13 7.76 -6.36 -9.85
CA ASP A 13 8.13 -6.51 -11.25
C ASP A 13 7.89 -5.20 -12.04
N HIS A 14 8.97 -4.47 -12.32
CA HIS A 14 8.90 -3.19 -13.02
C HIS A 14 8.54 -3.31 -14.52
N SER A 15 8.56 -4.51 -15.11
CA SER A 15 8.12 -4.72 -16.49
C SER A 15 6.60 -4.51 -16.67
N VAL A 16 5.83 -4.68 -15.59
CA VAL A 16 4.39 -4.42 -15.57
C VAL A 16 4.13 -2.93 -15.33
N HIS A 17 3.63 -2.27 -16.38
CA HIS A 17 3.38 -0.84 -16.40
C HIS A 17 2.11 -0.42 -15.65
N ASN A 18 1.18 -1.37 -15.42
CA ASN A 18 0.04 -1.14 -14.56
C ASN A 18 0.48 -1.16 -13.09
N ASP A 19 0.69 0.03 -12.52
CA ASP A 19 1.18 0.21 -11.15
C ASP A 19 0.32 -0.50 -10.09
N ALA A 20 -1.02 -0.43 -10.21
CA ALA A 20 -1.92 -1.02 -9.22
C ALA A 20 -1.87 -2.56 -9.21
N LEU A 21 -1.68 -3.17 -10.39
CA LEU A 21 -1.67 -4.62 -10.59
C LEU A 21 -0.26 -5.22 -10.60
N ARG A 22 0.77 -4.40 -10.43
CA ARG A 22 2.17 -4.82 -10.48
C ARG A 22 2.42 -5.96 -9.48
N PRO A 23 2.80 -7.16 -9.94
CA PRO A 23 3.06 -8.30 -9.07
C PRO A 23 4.44 -8.18 -8.40
N LEU A 24 4.69 -9.05 -7.43
CA LEU A 24 6.03 -9.27 -6.88
C LEU A 24 6.88 -10.09 -7.86
N THR A 25 8.20 -9.85 -7.88
CA THR A 25 9.15 -10.73 -8.58
C THR A 25 9.29 -12.06 -7.83
N ALA A 26 9.93 -13.07 -8.43
CA ALA A 26 10.24 -14.32 -7.73
C ALA A 26 11.02 -14.07 -6.42
N ARG A 27 11.98 -13.13 -6.45
CA ARG A 27 12.71 -12.68 -5.26
C ARG A 27 11.79 -11.99 -4.24
N GLY A 28 10.83 -11.19 -4.71
CA GLY A 28 9.81 -10.57 -3.85
C GLY A 28 8.90 -11.60 -3.16
N LEU A 29 8.51 -12.66 -3.88
CA LEU A 29 7.69 -13.77 -3.36
C LEU A 29 8.43 -14.63 -2.32
N GLU A 30 9.75 -14.73 -2.41
CA GLU A 30 10.55 -15.32 -1.32
C GLU A 30 10.72 -14.33 -0.16
N GLY A 31 10.92 -13.05 -0.48
CA GLY A 31 11.10 -11.97 0.50
C GLY A 31 9.93 -11.81 1.47
N ARG A 32 8.69 -11.99 1.03
CA ARG A 32 7.50 -11.92 1.91
C ARG A 32 7.52 -12.94 3.05
N HIS A 33 8.16 -14.11 2.88
CA HIS A 33 8.28 -15.08 3.97
C HIS A 33 9.25 -14.62 5.06
N ARG A 34 10.23 -13.78 4.73
CA ARG A 34 11.07 -13.12 5.75
C ARG A 34 10.26 -12.13 6.58
N VAL A 35 9.34 -11.40 5.95
CA VAL A 35 8.42 -10.50 6.65
C VAL A 35 7.52 -11.29 7.59
N GLU A 36 6.95 -12.39 7.12
CA GLU A 36 6.16 -13.31 7.94
C GLU A 36 6.94 -13.80 9.17
N GLY A 37 8.16 -14.32 8.97
CA GLY A 37 9.02 -14.77 10.07
C GLY A 37 9.35 -13.65 11.07
N TYR A 38 9.61 -12.43 10.58
CA TYR A 38 9.88 -11.26 11.43
C TYR A 38 8.68 -10.86 12.30
N LEU A 39 7.45 -11.06 11.80
CA LEU A 39 6.20 -10.74 12.49
C LEU A 39 5.64 -11.90 13.33
N ALA A 40 6.11 -13.14 13.12
CA ALA A 40 5.63 -14.34 13.81
C ALA A 40 5.79 -14.27 15.35
N GLY A 41 6.79 -13.54 15.86
CA GLY A 41 6.97 -13.33 17.31
C GLY A 41 6.19 -12.15 17.90
N ARG A 42 5.41 -11.41 17.08
CA ARG A 42 4.81 -10.13 17.48
C ARG A 42 3.29 -10.26 17.63
N ALA A 43 2.76 -9.59 18.65
CA ALA A 43 1.31 -9.45 18.82
C ALA A 43 0.77 -8.41 17.84
N VAL A 44 0.21 -8.89 16.73
CA VAL A 44 -0.46 -8.06 15.71
C VAL A 44 -1.93 -8.42 15.69
N GLY A 45 -2.81 -7.44 15.92
CA GLY A 45 -4.26 -7.65 15.93
C GLY A 45 -4.97 -7.23 14.64
N ALA A 46 -4.30 -6.47 13.77
CA ALA A 46 -4.85 -6.01 12.50
C ALA A 46 -3.74 -5.85 11.48
N VAL A 47 -4.05 -6.13 10.21
CA VAL A 47 -3.15 -5.94 9.07
C VAL A 47 -3.81 -4.98 8.10
N LEU A 48 -3.12 -3.88 7.79
CA LEU A 48 -3.56 -2.92 6.79
C LEU A 48 -2.61 -2.90 5.60
N SER A 49 -3.14 -2.66 4.41
CA SER A 49 -2.36 -2.55 3.17
C SER A 49 -2.83 -1.36 2.33
N SER A 50 -1.91 -0.84 1.52
CA SER A 50 -2.29 0.00 0.38
C SER A 50 -3.04 -0.86 -0.67
N PRO A 51 -3.80 -0.24 -1.59
CA PRO A 51 -4.59 -0.97 -2.58
C PRO A 51 -3.78 -1.61 -3.72
N TYR A 52 -2.45 -1.55 -3.64
CA TYR A 52 -1.57 -2.12 -4.65
C TYR A 52 -1.31 -3.60 -4.38
N ARG A 53 -1.36 -4.40 -5.46
CA ARG A 53 -1.15 -5.86 -5.39
C ARG A 53 0.16 -6.23 -4.69
N ARG A 54 1.27 -5.55 -5.03
CA ARG A 54 2.58 -5.77 -4.40
C ARG A 54 2.57 -5.60 -2.87
N ALA A 55 1.83 -4.61 -2.35
CA ALA A 55 1.74 -4.37 -0.91
C ALA A 55 0.90 -5.46 -0.23
N TYR A 56 -0.25 -5.78 -0.82
CA TYR A 56 -1.13 -6.84 -0.34
C TYR A 56 -0.41 -8.20 -0.30
N ASP A 57 0.21 -8.60 -1.41
CA ASP A 57 0.88 -9.90 -1.57
C ASP A 57 2.08 -10.06 -0.60
N THR A 58 2.66 -8.93 -0.14
CA THR A 58 3.76 -8.93 0.84
C THR A 58 3.29 -9.33 2.25
N VAL A 59 2.11 -8.85 2.67
CA VAL A 59 1.59 -9.09 4.03
C VAL A 59 0.59 -10.25 4.10
N GLN A 60 0.08 -10.70 2.95
CA GLN A 60 -0.90 -11.77 2.85
C GLN A 60 -0.45 -13.07 3.56
N PRO A 61 0.78 -13.59 3.43
CA PRO A 61 1.17 -14.83 4.10
C PRO A 61 1.07 -14.73 5.62
N PHE A 62 1.55 -13.62 6.19
CA PHE A 62 1.45 -13.35 7.62
C PHE A 62 0.00 -13.23 8.11
N ALA A 63 -0.85 -12.53 7.35
CA ALA A 63 -2.26 -12.40 7.69
C ALA A 63 -2.93 -13.78 7.66
N ALA A 64 -2.66 -14.59 6.63
CA ALA A 64 -3.17 -15.94 6.49
C ALA A 64 -2.71 -16.87 7.64
N SER A 65 -1.44 -16.86 8.01
CA SER A 65 -0.92 -17.70 9.11
C SER A 65 -1.45 -17.31 10.49
N ARG A 66 -2.01 -16.10 10.62
CA ARG A 66 -2.69 -15.61 11.83
C ARG A 66 -4.22 -15.67 11.75
N GLY A 67 -4.80 -16.09 10.63
CA GLY A 67 -6.24 -16.03 10.39
C GLY A 67 -6.80 -14.60 10.37
N LEU A 68 -5.97 -13.59 10.08
CA LEU A 68 -6.35 -12.19 10.00
C LEU A 68 -6.73 -11.83 8.56
N GLN A 69 -7.65 -10.87 8.42
CA GLN A 69 -7.95 -10.24 7.14
C GLN A 69 -6.98 -9.07 6.89
N VAL A 70 -6.59 -8.90 5.64
CA VAL A 70 -5.86 -7.70 5.20
C VAL A 70 -6.90 -6.64 4.81
N LEU A 71 -6.90 -5.52 5.55
CA LEU A 71 -7.79 -4.40 5.30
C LEU A 71 -7.09 -3.39 4.40
N CYS A 72 -7.75 -3.02 3.31
CA CYS A 72 -7.19 -2.08 2.37
C CYS A 72 -7.63 -0.65 2.67
N ASP A 73 -6.70 0.29 2.56
CA ASP A 73 -6.96 1.72 2.69
C ASP A 73 -6.22 2.53 1.62
N ASP A 74 -6.98 3.30 0.85
CA ASP A 74 -6.46 4.16 -0.22
C ASP A 74 -5.47 5.23 0.28
N ARG A 75 -5.57 5.62 1.55
CA ARG A 75 -4.71 6.63 2.16
C ARG A 75 -3.26 6.14 2.32
N PHE A 76 -3.01 4.84 2.20
CA PHE A 76 -1.65 4.25 2.24
C PHE A 76 -0.98 4.14 0.87
N ARG A 77 -1.55 4.75 -0.18
CA ARG A 77 -0.88 4.84 -1.48
C ARG A 77 0.35 5.74 -1.41
N GLU A 78 1.40 5.35 -2.12
CA GLU A 78 2.58 6.18 -2.31
C GLU A 78 2.22 7.50 -3.00
N ARG A 79 2.89 8.60 -2.60
CA ARG A 79 2.72 9.91 -3.25
C ARG A 79 3.16 9.76 -4.71
N ARG A 80 2.23 10.06 -5.63
CA ARG A 80 2.56 10.12 -7.06
C ARG A 80 3.41 11.36 -7.34
N VAL A 81 4.48 11.16 -8.09
CA VAL A 81 5.43 12.21 -8.49
C VAL A 81 5.07 12.78 -9.86
N ALA A 82 4.36 12.02 -10.71
CA ALA A 82 3.85 12.42 -12.02
C ALA A 82 2.31 12.33 -12.12
N GLY A 83 1.74 12.94 -13.17
CA GLY A 83 0.31 12.94 -13.49
C GLY A 83 -0.26 11.54 -13.79
N GLU A 84 -1.59 11.44 -13.92
CA GLU A 84 -2.35 10.16 -13.98
C GLU A 84 -1.95 9.17 -15.10
N ARG A 85 -1.16 9.60 -16.10
CA ARG A 85 -0.85 8.81 -17.31
C ARG A 85 0.62 8.85 -17.73
N GLU A 86 1.49 9.49 -16.96
CA GLU A 86 2.89 9.70 -17.37
C GLU A 86 3.80 8.73 -16.63
N TRP A 87 4.37 7.81 -17.39
CA TRP A 87 5.49 7.00 -16.94
C TRP A 87 6.73 7.87 -17.05
N ILE A 88 7.45 8.06 -15.94
CA ILE A 88 8.74 8.73 -15.97
C ILE A 88 9.76 7.68 -16.37
N GLU A 89 10.27 7.78 -17.60
CA GLU A 89 11.28 6.88 -18.15
C GLU A 89 12.61 7.01 -17.39
N ASP A 90 12.95 8.23 -16.95
CA ASP A 90 14.16 8.51 -16.20
C ASP A 90 13.87 9.31 -14.92
N PHE A 91 13.73 8.60 -13.80
CA PHE A 91 13.42 9.19 -12.50
C PHE A 91 14.51 10.14 -12.00
N PHE A 92 15.77 9.90 -12.41
CA PHE A 92 16.90 10.73 -11.99
C PHE A 92 16.93 12.08 -12.69
N ASP A 93 16.47 12.15 -13.93
CA ASP A 93 16.40 13.38 -14.73
C ASP A 93 15.24 14.31 -14.28
N PHE A 94 14.19 13.73 -13.67
CA PHE A 94 13.12 14.48 -13.00
C PHE A 94 13.53 15.03 -11.62
N SER A 95 14.64 14.55 -11.05
CA SER A 95 15.06 14.87 -9.68
C SER A 95 16.30 15.79 -9.57
N PRO A 96 16.47 16.88 -10.33
CA PRO A 96 17.41 17.91 -9.93
C PRO A 96 16.70 18.86 -8.97
N ALA A 97 16.96 18.69 -7.67
CA ALA A 97 16.64 19.68 -6.62
C ALA A 97 15.16 19.89 -6.22
N SER A 98 14.39 18.82 -5.97
CA SER A 98 13.17 18.94 -5.17
C SER A 98 13.51 19.10 -3.67
N GLY A 99 14.08 20.25 -3.31
CA GLY A 99 14.00 20.80 -1.97
C GLY A 99 12.54 21.15 -1.70
N LEU A 100 11.73 20.14 -1.38
CA LEU A 100 10.31 20.31 -1.10
C LEU A 100 10.14 21.03 0.24
N THR A 101 9.92 22.35 0.17
CA THR A 101 9.23 23.07 1.24
C THR A 101 7.84 22.43 1.38
N PHE A 102 7.57 21.84 2.54
CA PHE A 102 6.29 21.25 2.88
C PHE A 102 5.23 22.35 2.96
N PRO A 103 4.19 22.39 2.09
CA PRO A 103 3.04 23.24 2.35
C PRO A 103 2.27 22.64 3.54
N THR A 104 2.13 23.41 4.62
CA THR A 104 1.44 23.05 5.87
C THR A 104 -0.08 22.97 5.75
N THR A 105 -0.63 22.93 4.55
CA THR A 105 -2.08 22.95 4.33
C THR A 105 -2.48 21.88 3.33
N CYS A 106 -3.00 20.77 3.87
CA CYS A 106 -3.73 19.77 3.09
C CYS A 106 -5.14 20.31 2.82
N GLN A 107 -5.36 20.95 1.68
CA GLN A 107 -6.71 21.08 1.13
C GLN A 107 -6.91 19.98 0.09
N GLY A 108 -7.70 18.98 0.46
CA GLY A 108 -8.12 17.91 -0.43
C GLY A 108 -9.48 17.44 0.04
N GLU A 109 -10.53 18.03 -0.52
CA GLU A 109 -11.89 17.52 -0.40
C GLU A 109 -11.94 16.08 -0.91
N SER A 110 -12.48 15.18 -0.10
CA SER A 110 -12.68 13.78 -0.46
C SER A 110 -13.75 13.65 -1.54
N PRO A 111 -13.45 13.14 -2.75
CA PRO A 111 -14.50 12.88 -3.71
C PRO A 111 -15.33 11.67 -3.26
N SER A 112 -16.65 11.80 -3.38
CA SER A 112 -17.67 10.78 -3.11
C SER A 112 -17.41 9.44 -3.86
N PRO A 113 -17.98 8.31 -3.37
CA PRO A 113 -17.61 6.97 -3.83
C PRO A 113 -18.26 6.66 -5.19
N ARG A 114 -17.64 7.12 -6.27
CA ARG A 114 -17.95 6.67 -7.63
C ARG A 114 -16.96 5.57 -7.99
N TRP A 115 -17.46 4.34 -8.10
CA TRP A 115 -16.72 3.13 -8.48
C TRP A 115 -15.79 3.40 -9.68
N ARG A 116 -14.48 3.43 -9.45
CA ARG A 116 -13.46 3.60 -10.51
C ARG A 116 -12.78 2.25 -10.78
N SER A 117 -12.90 1.79 -12.03
CA SER A 117 -12.17 0.65 -12.59
C SER A 117 -10.65 0.87 -12.47
N GLY A 118 -9.98 0.01 -11.70
CA GLY A 118 -8.52 0.11 -11.48
C GLY A 118 -8.00 -0.60 -10.21
N TRP A 119 -8.88 -1.21 -9.43
CA TRP A 119 -8.54 -1.85 -8.16
C TRP A 119 -8.13 -3.32 -8.34
N TRP A 120 -7.15 -3.77 -7.55
CA TRP A 120 -6.86 -5.19 -7.40
C TRP A 120 -8.07 -5.89 -6.75
N PRO A 121 -8.66 -6.94 -7.36
CA PRO A 121 -9.87 -7.59 -6.84
C PRO A 121 -9.72 -8.22 -5.46
N GLY A 122 -8.50 -8.54 -5.02
CA GLY A 122 -8.24 -9.08 -3.68
C GLY A 122 -8.35 -8.04 -2.55
N CYS A 123 -8.50 -6.76 -2.90
CA CYS A 123 -8.50 -5.63 -1.99
C CYS A 123 -9.92 -5.03 -1.81
N LYS A 124 -10.94 -5.87 -1.86
CA LYS A 124 -12.37 -5.48 -1.83
C LYS A 124 -12.91 -5.17 -0.43
N THR A 125 -12.12 -5.33 0.63
CA THR A 125 -12.50 -4.98 2.00
C THR A 125 -11.98 -3.59 2.34
N PRO A 126 -12.78 -2.53 2.15
CA PRO A 126 -12.44 -1.22 2.69
C PRO A 126 -12.38 -1.34 4.22
N TRP A 127 -11.39 -0.68 4.82
CA TRP A 127 -11.42 -0.38 6.25
C TRP A 127 -12.78 0.24 6.59
N PRO A 128 -13.53 -0.24 7.60
CA PRO A 128 -14.86 0.26 7.85
C PRO A 128 -14.77 1.75 8.24
N PRO A 129 -15.49 2.66 7.56
CA PRO A 129 -15.79 3.95 8.17
C PRO A 129 -16.83 3.66 9.25
N THR A 130 -16.44 3.61 10.51
CA THR A 130 -17.41 3.55 11.61
C THR A 130 -18.26 4.82 11.58
N PRO A 131 -19.58 4.78 11.30
CA PRO A 131 -20.44 5.92 11.56
C PRO A 131 -20.96 5.77 12.99
N GLY A 132 -20.38 6.55 13.90
CA GLY A 132 -20.93 6.79 15.23
C GLY A 132 -20.69 5.69 16.27
N ARG A 133 -19.76 5.95 17.19
CA ARG A 133 -20.03 5.98 18.65
C ARG A 133 -18.74 6.27 19.44
N ILE A 134 -18.79 7.42 20.12
CA ILE A 134 -18.39 7.68 21.52
C ILE A 134 -16.88 7.58 21.83
N TRP A 135 -16.25 8.75 21.96
CA TRP A 135 -15.27 8.99 23.03
C TRP A 135 -16.02 9.15 24.36
#